data_AF-A0A843GS40-F1
#
_entry.id   AF-A0A843GS40-F1
#
_cell.length_a   1.000
_cell.length_b   1.000
_cell.length_c   1.000
_cell.angle_alpha   90.00
_cell.angle_beta   90.00
_cell.angle_gamma   90.00
#
_symmetry.space_group_name_H-M   'P 1'
#
loop_
_entity.id
_entity.type
_entity.pdbx_description
1 polymer ?
#
loop_
_entity_poly.entity_id
_entity_poly.type
_entity_poly.pdbx_seq_one_letter_code
_entity_poly.pdbx_strand_id
1 'polypeptide(L)'
;MEITIAEFKTQFPRFTPEYLPVYTSGTYFKDNIVYYEGLFYKVKVASTTNLPTNTTDWELYNDSVLNYTQDSDILNAIAEANVNFNEGLFPDKATAKLVFMYLVAHYLTVDFNNALGSGIIGIATSRSVGSVSESYSIPNWILNNAGLAPYATTGYGMKYATLIRPYLVGNFFIVKGSINAD
;
A
#
# COMPACT_ATOMS: atom_id res chain seq x y z
N MET A 1 0.19 -15.84 -9.84
CA MET A 1 -0.44 -16.04 -8.52
C MET A 1 -1.90 -15.66 -8.62
N GLU A 2 -2.83 -16.46 -8.08
CA GLU A 2 -4.26 -16.13 -8.09
C GLU A 2 -4.68 -15.53 -6.74
N ILE A 3 -5.13 -14.27 -6.75
CA ILE A 3 -5.75 -13.59 -5.60
C ILE A 3 -7.02 -12.90 -6.04
N THR A 4 -8.02 -12.88 -5.17
CA THR A 4 -9.26 -12.12 -5.42
C THR A 4 -9.22 -10.74 -4.76
N ILE A 5 -10.02 -9.82 -5.27
CA ILE A 5 -10.17 -8.47 -4.69
C ILE A 5 -10.62 -8.55 -3.22
N ALA A 6 -11.56 -9.44 -2.92
CA ALA A 6 -12.07 -9.64 -1.56
C ALA A 6 -10.96 -10.10 -0.59
N GLU A 7 -10.09 -11.00 -1.03
CA GLU A 7 -8.94 -11.44 -0.23
C GLU A 7 -7.95 -10.28 0.01
N PHE A 8 -7.67 -9.47 -1.02
CA PHE A 8 -6.81 -8.30 -0.87
C PHE A 8 -7.38 -7.28 0.14
N LYS A 9 -8.66 -6.92 0.00
CA LYS A 9 -9.34 -5.99 0.91
C LYS A 9 -9.43 -6.52 2.35
N THR A 10 -9.53 -7.84 2.52
CA THR A 10 -9.50 -8.49 3.84
C THR A 10 -8.10 -8.41 4.48
N GLN A 11 -7.05 -8.60 3.69
CA GLN A 11 -5.67 -8.54 4.17
C GLN A 11 -5.25 -7.11 4.52
N PHE A 12 -5.70 -6.12 3.74
CA PHE A 12 -5.41 -4.71 3.96
C PHE A 12 -6.69 -3.88 4.15
N PRO A 13 -7.42 -4.06 5.26
CA PRO A 13 -8.66 -3.33 5.52
C PRO A 13 -8.40 -1.83 5.76
N ARG A 14 -7.14 -1.49 6.10
CA ARG A 14 -6.64 -0.13 6.28
C ARG A 14 -5.67 0.26 5.16
N PHE A 15 -5.86 -0.24 3.94
CA PHE A 15 -5.08 0.27 2.80
C PHE A 15 -5.52 1.69 2.41
N THR A 16 -6.78 2.03 2.67
CA THR A 16 -7.40 3.29 2.25
C THR A 16 -7.15 4.55 3.11
N PRO A 17 -6.73 4.53 4.40
CA PRO A 17 -6.72 5.71 5.27
C PRO A 17 -5.72 6.78 4.83
N GLU A 18 -4.70 6.43 4.03
CA GLU A 18 -3.78 7.43 3.47
C GLU A 18 -4.45 8.32 2.40
N TYR A 19 -5.48 7.81 1.73
CA TYR A 19 -6.22 8.53 0.70
C TYR A 19 -7.66 8.86 1.12
N LEU A 20 -8.02 8.58 2.38
CA LEU A 20 -9.31 8.98 2.91
C LEU A 20 -9.43 10.51 2.91
N PRO A 21 -10.56 11.07 2.48
CA PRO A 21 -10.80 12.52 2.54
C PRO A 21 -11.07 12.93 4.00
N VAL A 22 -10.08 12.83 4.88
CA VAL A 22 -10.22 13.18 6.30
C VAL A 22 -10.62 14.65 6.41
N TYR A 23 -11.64 14.93 7.21
CA TYR A 23 -12.06 16.30 7.47
C TYR A 23 -10.89 17.12 8.04
N THR A 24 -10.68 18.31 7.48
CA THR A 24 -9.75 19.32 7.98
C THR A 24 -10.51 20.64 8.12
N SER A 25 -10.03 21.54 8.98
CA SER A 25 -10.64 22.85 9.11
C SER A 25 -10.48 23.63 7.81
N GLY A 26 -11.58 23.90 7.12
CA GLY A 26 -11.56 24.48 5.78
C GLY A 26 -12.95 24.84 5.27
N THR A 27 -13.00 25.33 4.03
CA THR A 27 -14.26 25.61 3.33
C THR A 27 -14.56 24.46 2.39
N TYR A 28 -15.73 23.85 2.53
CA TYR A 28 -16.17 22.77 1.67
C TYR A 28 -17.29 23.20 0.73
N PHE A 29 -17.30 22.63 -0.46
CA PHE A 29 -18.34 22.87 -1.46
C PHE A 29 -19.41 21.78 -1.40
N LYS A 30 -20.59 22.09 -1.94
CA LYS A 30 -21.70 21.14 -2.04
C LYS A 30 -21.22 19.85 -2.72
N ASP A 31 -21.72 18.72 -2.23
CA ASP A 31 -21.37 17.36 -2.66
C ASP A 31 -19.96 16.88 -2.33
N ASN A 32 -19.12 17.68 -1.67
CA ASN A 32 -17.87 17.16 -1.10
C ASN A 32 -18.16 16.09 -0.04
N ILE A 33 -17.33 15.04 0.01
CA ILE A 33 -17.43 13.95 0.97
C ILE A 33 -16.19 14.00 1.86
N VAL A 34 -16.38 13.92 3.17
CA VAL A 34 -15.31 13.86 4.15
C VAL A 34 -15.49 12.71 5.12
N TYR A 35 -14.39 12.21 5.65
CA TYR A 35 -14.36 11.23 6.73
C TYR A 35 -14.12 11.93 8.07
N TYR A 36 -15.02 11.74 9.03
CA TYR A 36 -14.95 12.34 10.36
C TYR A 36 -15.48 11.36 11.41
N GLU A 37 -14.72 11.15 12.49
CA GLU A 37 -15.10 10.31 13.64
C GLU A 37 -15.66 8.91 13.30
N GLY A 38 -15.13 8.25 12.26
CA GLY A 38 -15.55 6.89 11.89
C GLY A 38 -16.67 6.82 10.87
N LEU A 39 -17.21 7.95 10.41
CA LEU A 39 -18.32 8.04 9.47
C LEU A 39 -17.98 8.95 8.29
N PHE A 40 -18.66 8.75 7.17
CA PHE A 40 -18.60 9.68 6.05
C PHE A 40 -19.75 10.68 6.10
N TYR A 41 -19.43 11.91 5.77
CA TYR A 41 -20.38 13.01 5.69
C TYR A 41 -20.28 13.67 4.33
N LYS A 42 -21.42 14.01 3.74
CA LYS A 42 -21.54 14.72 2.48
C LYS A 42 -22.10 16.12 2.71
N VAL A 43 -21.51 17.12 2.05
CA VAL A 43 -21.93 18.52 2.20
C VAL A 43 -23.22 18.79 1.43
N LYS A 44 -24.21 19.36 2.13
CA LYS A 44 -25.50 19.81 1.59
C LYS A 44 -25.47 21.25 1.08
N VAL A 45 -24.70 22.12 1.75
CA VAL A 45 -24.66 23.57 1.53
C VAL A 45 -23.25 24.00 1.10
N ALA A 46 -23.13 24.76 0.02
CA ALA A 46 -21.81 25.23 -0.43
C ALA A 46 -21.21 26.23 0.56
N SER A 47 -19.88 26.24 0.66
CA SER A 47 -19.08 27.14 1.49
C SER A 47 -19.26 26.93 3.01
N THR A 48 -19.53 25.69 3.42
CA THR A 48 -19.61 25.33 4.84
C THR A 48 -18.23 25.29 5.48
N THR A 49 -18.14 25.89 6.67
CA THR A 49 -16.97 25.82 7.59
C THR A 49 -17.30 25.12 8.91
N ASN A 50 -18.55 24.69 9.09
CA ASN A 50 -19.03 23.99 10.28
C ASN A 50 -18.60 22.51 10.28
N LEU A 51 -18.49 21.94 11.47
CA LEU A 51 -18.13 20.53 11.65
C LEU A 51 -19.10 19.57 10.93
N PRO A 52 -18.62 18.40 10.47
CA PRO A 52 -19.44 17.39 9.78
C PRO A 52 -20.65 16.88 10.56
N THR A 53 -20.65 17.05 11.89
CA THR A 53 -21.77 16.70 12.77
C THR A 53 -22.96 17.66 12.68
N ASN A 54 -22.82 18.82 12.03
CA ASN A 54 -23.93 19.75 11.82
C ASN A 54 -24.85 19.27 10.70
N THR A 55 -26.02 18.74 11.07
CA THR A 55 -27.03 18.16 10.16
C THR A 55 -27.70 19.19 9.22
N THR A 56 -27.50 20.49 9.47
CA THR A 56 -27.96 21.55 8.56
C THR A 56 -27.13 21.53 7.27
N ASP A 57 -25.81 21.46 7.44
CA ASP A 57 -24.84 21.61 6.37
C ASP A 57 -24.32 20.27 5.83
N TRP A 58 -24.45 19.20 6.60
CA TRP A 58 -23.93 17.88 6.28
C TRP A 58 -25.02 16.80 6.40
N GLU A 59 -24.90 15.76 5.59
CA GLU A 59 -25.68 14.53 5.69
C GLU A 59 -24.76 13.33 5.87
N LEU A 60 -25.24 12.30 6.56
CA LEU A 60 -24.51 11.04 6.68
C LEU A 60 -24.47 10.36 5.32
N TYR A 61 -23.27 10.09 4.82
CA TYR A 61 -23.05 9.36 3.58
C TYR A 61 -22.72 7.92 3.94
N ASN A 62 -23.64 7.00 3.64
CA ASN A 62 -23.50 5.61 4.05
C ASN A 62 -22.64 4.84 3.03
N ASP A 63 -21.34 5.10 3.07
CA ASP A 63 -20.35 4.44 2.23
C ASP A 63 -19.25 3.81 3.09
N SER A 64 -18.55 2.84 2.52
CA SER A 64 -17.50 2.10 3.22
C SER A 64 -16.13 2.72 2.96
N VAL A 65 -15.29 2.74 3.99
CA VAL A 65 -13.86 3.06 3.89
C VAL A 65 -13.16 2.14 2.89
N LEU A 66 -13.74 0.97 2.58
CA LEU A 66 -13.22 -0.02 1.62
C LEU A 66 -13.61 0.27 0.15
N ASN A 67 -14.47 1.25 -0.11
CA ASN A 67 -14.94 1.59 -1.47
C ASN A 67 -14.13 2.70 -2.15
N TYR A 68 -13.21 3.34 -1.43
CA TYR A 68 -12.40 4.42 -2.00
C TYR A 68 -11.36 3.91 -3.02
N THR A 69 -10.84 2.71 -2.80
CA THR A 69 -10.03 2.01 -3.82
C THR A 69 -10.98 1.30 -4.77
N GLN A 70 -10.96 1.67 -6.05
CA GLN A 70 -11.81 1.02 -7.04
C GLN A 70 -11.30 -0.40 -7.31
N ASP A 71 -12.23 -1.29 -7.60
CA ASP A 71 -11.91 -2.67 -7.95
C ASP A 71 -11.03 -2.75 -9.21
N SER A 72 -11.18 -1.81 -10.15
CA SER A 72 -10.33 -1.66 -11.33
C SER A 72 -8.88 -1.35 -10.97
N ASP A 73 -8.64 -0.49 -9.99
CA ASP A 73 -7.27 -0.12 -9.57
C ASP A 73 -6.56 -1.35 -8.97
N ILE A 74 -7.29 -2.12 -8.16
CA ILE A 74 -6.77 -3.37 -7.57
C ILE A 74 -6.45 -4.39 -8.66
N LEU A 75 -7.32 -4.54 -9.67
CA LEU A 75 -7.07 -5.47 -10.78
C LEU A 75 -5.84 -5.08 -11.61
N ASN A 76 -5.66 -3.78 -11.88
CA ASN A 76 -4.48 -3.29 -12.58
C ASN A 76 -3.20 -3.57 -11.77
N ALA A 77 -3.20 -3.24 -10.47
CA ALA A 77 -2.07 -3.52 -9.59
C ALA A 77 -1.76 -5.03 -9.47
N ILE A 78 -2.78 -5.89 -9.51
CA ILE A 78 -2.61 -7.35 -9.58
C ILE A 78 -1.92 -7.78 -10.87
N ALA A 79 -2.30 -7.18 -12.01
CA ALA A 79 -1.68 -7.47 -13.30
C ALA A 79 -0.20 -7.07 -13.29
N GLU A 80 0.13 -5.87 -12.79
CA GLU A 80 1.52 -5.38 -12.69
C GLU A 80 2.37 -6.23 -11.75
N ALA A 81 1.81 -6.60 -10.59
CA ALA A 81 2.48 -7.48 -9.65
C ALA A 81 2.77 -8.86 -10.27
N ASN A 82 1.83 -9.43 -11.05
CA ASN A 82 2.03 -10.74 -11.67
C ASN A 82 3.19 -10.76 -12.68
N VAL A 83 3.46 -9.65 -13.37
CA VAL A 83 4.60 -9.57 -14.30
C VAL A 83 5.94 -9.62 -13.57
N ASN A 84 6.01 -9.04 -12.36
CA ASN A 84 7.26 -8.88 -11.61
C ASN A 84 7.45 -9.94 -10.52
N PHE A 85 6.44 -10.75 -10.24
CA PHE A 85 6.46 -11.73 -9.16
C PHE A 85 6.91 -13.11 -9.65
N ASN A 86 7.87 -13.70 -8.94
CA ASN A 86 8.28 -15.08 -9.15
C ASN A 86 7.75 -15.98 -8.03
N GLU A 87 6.68 -16.73 -8.31
CA GLU A 87 6.09 -17.68 -7.36
C GLU A 87 7.05 -18.82 -6.97
N GLY A 88 7.93 -19.24 -7.88
CA GLY A 88 8.90 -20.31 -7.65
C GLY A 88 10.03 -19.94 -6.67
N LEU A 89 10.10 -18.68 -6.26
CA LEU A 89 11.04 -18.23 -5.23
C LEU A 89 10.68 -18.76 -3.84
N PHE A 90 9.41 -19.13 -3.62
CA PHE A 90 8.88 -19.46 -2.30
C PHE A 90 8.63 -20.96 -2.16
N PRO A 91 8.91 -21.54 -0.97
CA PRO A 91 8.70 -22.95 -0.71
C PRO A 91 7.22 -23.33 -0.57
N ASP A 92 6.37 -22.38 -0.18
CA ASP A 92 4.95 -22.61 0.06
C ASP A 92 4.07 -21.50 -0.54
N LYS A 93 2.86 -21.89 -0.97
CA LYS A 93 1.92 -20.99 -1.63
C LYS A 93 1.34 -19.93 -0.71
N ALA A 94 1.27 -20.17 0.60
CA ALA A 94 0.70 -19.21 1.55
C ALA A 94 1.65 -18.01 1.74
N THR A 95 2.93 -18.28 1.92
CA THR A 95 3.99 -17.26 1.95
C THR A 95 4.06 -16.52 0.62
N ALA A 96 4.05 -17.25 -0.49
CA ALA A 96 4.04 -16.63 -1.81
C ALA A 96 2.85 -15.67 -1.97
N LYS A 97 1.64 -16.08 -1.55
CA LYS A 97 0.43 -15.25 -1.61
C LYS A 97 0.52 -14.01 -0.73
N LEU A 98 1.01 -14.13 0.50
CA LEU A 98 1.21 -12.99 1.40
C LEU A 98 2.20 -11.98 0.81
N VAL A 99 3.33 -12.46 0.31
CA VAL A 99 4.36 -11.60 -0.29
C VAL A 99 3.84 -10.94 -1.56
N PHE A 100 3.10 -11.67 -2.39
CA PHE A 100 2.42 -11.14 -3.56
C PHE A 100 1.43 -10.03 -3.19
N MET A 101 0.64 -10.21 -2.13
CA MET A 101 -0.28 -9.18 -1.64
C MET A 101 0.44 -7.87 -1.26
N TYR A 102 1.63 -7.94 -0.66
CA TYR A 102 2.44 -6.73 -0.40
C TYR A 102 2.97 -6.07 -1.69
N LEU A 103 3.29 -6.86 -2.72
CA LEU A 103 3.70 -6.34 -4.02
C LEU A 103 2.53 -5.63 -4.73
N VAL A 104 1.32 -6.20 -4.68
CA VAL A 104 0.10 -5.57 -5.20
C VAL A 104 -0.16 -4.24 -4.48
N ALA A 105 -0.07 -4.23 -3.14
CA ALA A 105 -0.23 -3.02 -2.36
C ALA A 105 0.79 -1.93 -2.74
N HIS A 106 2.03 -2.33 -3.05
CA HIS A 106 3.07 -1.41 -3.54
C HIS A 106 2.69 -0.73 -4.87
N TYR A 107 2.33 -1.50 -5.89
CA TYR A 107 1.96 -0.95 -7.20
C TYR A 107 0.73 -0.04 -7.10
N LEU A 108 -0.27 -0.47 -6.33
CA LEU A 108 -1.47 0.32 -6.10
C LEU A 108 -1.17 1.69 -5.45
N THR A 109 -0.25 1.74 -4.49
CA THR A 109 0.22 3.01 -3.90
C THR A 109 0.97 3.86 -4.94
N VAL A 110 1.81 3.25 -5.78
CA VAL A 110 2.53 3.97 -6.84
C VAL A 110 1.56 4.59 -7.85
N ASP A 111 0.54 3.84 -8.27
CA ASP A 111 -0.48 4.32 -9.22
C ASP A 111 -1.27 5.50 -8.66
N PHE A 112 -1.71 5.41 -7.41
CA PHE A 112 -2.39 6.53 -6.76
C PHE A 112 -1.51 7.78 -6.69
N ASN A 113 -0.24 7.62 -6.38
CA ASN A 113 0.67 8.76 -6.31
C ASN A 113 0.94 9.39 -7.68
N ASN A 114 1.09 8.57 -8.71
CA ASN A 114 1.23 9.04 -10.09
C ASN A 114 -0.05 9.77 -10.57
N ALA A 115 -1.23 9.25 -10.21
CA ALA A 115 -2.51 9.87 -10.57
C ALA A 115 -2.73 11.23 -9.88
N LEU A 116 -2.20 11.43 -8.67
CA LEU A 116 -2.30 12.67 -7.91
C LEU A 116 -1.34 13.77 -8.39
N GLY A 117 -0.55 13.52 -9.44
CA GLY A 117 0.41 14.50 -9.98
C GLY A 117 1.58 14.80 -9.03
N SER A 118 1.75 13.99 -7.98
CA SER A 118 2.94 13.99 -7.14
C SER A 118 4.03 13.33 -7.95
N GLY A 119 4.83 14.15 -8.66
CA GLY A 119 5.83 13.70 -9.64
C GLY A 119 6.69 12.55 -9.12
N ILE A 120 7.20 11.73 -10.06
CA ILE A 120 8.00 10.50 -9.86
C ILE A 120 8.43 10.34 -8.40
N ILE A 121 7.74 9.47 -7.67
CA ILE A 121 8.11 9.17 -6.29
C ILE A 121 9.52 8.58 -6.30
N GLY A 122 10.47 9.43 -5.92
CA GLY A 122 11.79 9.00 -5.54
C GLY A 122 11.72 8.14 -4.28
N ILE A 123 12.85 7.53 -3.97
CA ILE A 123 13.02 6.73 -2.77
C ILE A 123 12.53 7.54 -1.54
N ALA A 124 11.52 7.03 -0.81
CA ALA A 124 10.85 7.76 0.26
C ALA A 124 11.75 7.85 1.51
N THR A 125 12.59 8.87 1.57
CA THR A 125 13.55 9.08 2.67
C THR A 125 12.97 9.88 3.84
N SER A 126 11.85 10.58 3.63
CA SER A 126 11.14 11.30 4.68
C SER A 126 9.65 11.41 4.38
N ARG A 127 8.83 11.39 5.45
CA ARG A 127 7.43 11.83 5.41
C ARG A 127 7.23 12.91 6.46
N SER A 128 6.63 14.03 6.07
CA SER A 128 6.22 15.08 7.00
C SER A 128 4.70 15.19 7.03
N VAL A 129 4.13 15.24 8.23
CA VAL A 129 2.73 15.60 8.45
C VAL A 129 2.69 16.70 9.50
N GLY A 130 2.41 17.93 9.06
CA GLY A 130 2.48 19.11 9.92
C GLY A 130 3.88 19.29 10.50
N SER A 131 3.98 19.28 11.83
CA SER A 131 5.23 19.50 12.57
C SER A 131 6.05 18.22 12.81
N VAL A 132 5.54 17.05 12.44
CA VAL A 132 6.22 15.75 12.66
C VAL A 132 6.85 15.32 11.35
N SER A 133 8.17 15.20 11.36
CA SER A 133 8.94 14.62 10.26
C SER A 133 9.52 13.29 10.72
N GLU A 134 9.16 12.22 10.03
CA GLU A 134 9.76 10.91 10.20
C GLU A 134 10.75 10.68 9.06
N SER A 135 12.01 10.42 9.41
CA SER A 135 13.05 10.04 8.45
C SER A 135 13.22 8.53 8.46
N TYR A 136 13.14 7.91 7.28
CA TYR A 136 13.34 6.48 7.13
C TYR A 136 14.74 6.22 6.60
N SER A 137 15.54 5.44 7.32
CA SER A 137 16.83 4.97 6.82
C SER A 137 16.63 3.75 5.94
N ILE A 138 16.99 3.88 4.66
CA ILE A 138 16.83 2.78 3.70
C ILE A 138 18.13 1.99 3.67
N PRO A 139 18.07 0.66 3.86
CA PRO A 139 19.26 -0.16 3.86
C PRO A 139 20.04 -0.11 2.53
N ASN A 140 21.36 -0.02 2.63
CA ASN A 140 22.26 0.11 1.46
C ASN A 140 22.14 -1.05 0.47
N TRP A 141 21.75 -2.25 0.92
CA TRP A 141 21.56 -3.41 0.05
C TRP A 141 20.37 -3.27 -0.91
N ILE A 142 19.38 -2.43 -0.58
CA ILE A 142 18.28 -2.09 -1.49
C ILE A 142 18.73 -1.00 -2.46
N LEU A 143 19.39 0.04 -1.96
CA LEU A 143 19.87 1.17 -2.77
C LEU A 143 20.86 0.75 -3.86
N ASN A 144 21.74 -0.20 -3.55
CA ASN A 144 22.76 -0.67 -4.49
C ASN A 144 22.24 -1.68 -5.52
N ASN A 145 20.98 -2.12 -5.42
CA ASN A 145 20.39 -3.07 -6.34
C ASN A 145 19.30 -2.37 -7.18
N ALA A 146 19.61 -2.11 -8.46
CA ALA A 146 18.70 -1.43 -9.38
C ALA A 146 17.34 -2.14 -9.53
N GLY A 147 17.28 -3.46 -9.35
CA GLY A 147 16.02 -4.20 -9.38
C GLY A 147 15.19 -4.09 -8.11
N LEU A 148 15.81 -3.75 -6.96
CA LEU A 148 15.11 -3.64 -5.68
C LEU A 148 14.84 -2.19 -5.26
N ALA A 149 15.62 -1.24 -5.77
CA ALA A 149 15.47 0.18 -5.50
C ALA A 149 14.03 0.72 -5.75
N PRO A 150 13.29 0.31 -6.80
CA PRO A 150 11.92 0.76 -7.02
C PRO A 150 10.97 0.41 -5.87
N TYR A 151 11.19 -0.73 -5.20
CA TYR A 151 10.36 -1.16 -4.08
C TYR A 151 10.60 -0.32 -2.82
N ALA A 152 11.68 0.46 -2.76
CA ALA A 152 11.97 1.36 -1.64
C ALA A 152 11.14 2.65 -1.62
N THR A 153 10.32 2.88 -2.64
CA THR A 153 9.51 4.10 -2.80
C THR A 153 8.27 4.12 -1.90
N THR A 154 7.86 2.96 -1.37
CA THR A 154 6.67 2.84 -0.50
C THR A 154 6.95 1.93 0.69
N GLY A 155 6.21 2.10 1.79
CA GLY A 155 6.31 1.21 2.95
C GLY A 155 5.96 -0.26 2.64
N TYR A 156 4.98 -0.48 1.75
CA TYR A 156 4.58 -1.82 1.30
C TYR A 156 5.68 -2.49 0.46
N GLY A 157 6.31 -1.75 -0.44
CA GLY A 157 7.42 -2.25 -1.24
C GLY A 157 8.65 -2.58 -0.39
N MET A 158 8.96 -1.78 0.64
CA MET A 158 10.02 -2.09 1.61
C MET A 158 9.73 -3.37 2.40
N LYS A 159 8.46 -3.59 2.78
CA LYS A 159 8.04 -4.84 3.42
C LYS A 159 8.19 -6.02 2.47
N TYR A 160 7.77 -5.88 1.21
CA TYR A 160 7.99 -6.89 0.17
C TYR A 160 9.48 -7.22 0.00
N ALA A 161 10.35 -6.22 -0.19
CA ALA A 161 11.79 -6.39 -0.33
C ALA A 161 12.41 -7.13 0.87
N THR A 162 11.94 -6.83 2.08
CA THR A 162 12.39 -7.49 3.30
C THR A 162 11.95 -8.96 3.35
N LEU A 163 10.73 -9.27 2.90
CA LEU A 163 10.19 -10.62 2.91
C LEU A 163 10.83 -11.53 1.85
N ILE A 164 11.21 -11.00 0.68
CA ILE A 164 11.88 -11.80 -0.36
C ILE A 164 13.35 -12.05 -0.05
N ARG A 165 13.98 -11.22 0.79
CA ARG A 165 15.42 -11.25 1.05
C ARG A 165 15.98 -12.65 1.42
N PRO A 166 15.37 -13.42 2.33
CA PRO A 166 15.88 -14.75 2.68
C PRO A 166 15.89 -15.73 1.50
N TYR A 167 15.03 -15.50 0.51
CA TYR A 167 14.90 -16.36 -0.66
C TYR A 167 15.78 -15.91 -1.83
N LEU A 168 16.22 -14.65 -1.84
CA LEU A 168 17.16 -14.12 -2.84
C LEU A 168 18.61 -14.57 -2.60
N VAL A 169 18.96 -14.92 -1.36
CA VAL A 169 20.30 -15.41 -1.01
C VAL A 169 20.24 -16.93 -0.91
N GLY A 170 20.91 -17.64 -1.82
CA GLY A 170 20.91 -19.10 -1.85
C GLY A 170 21.46 -19.70 -0.56
N ASN A 171 20.72 -20.64 0.03
CA ASN A 171 21.22 -21.46 1.13
C ASN A 171 22.31 -22.41 0.61
N PHE A 172 23.55 -22.25 1.09
CA PHE A 172 24.60 -23.24 0.87
C PHE A 172 24.56 -24.25 2.03
N PHE A 173 24.45 -25.54 1.70
CA PHE A 173 24.60 -26.63 2.67
C PHE A 173 25.82 -27.45 2.28
N ILE A 174 26.77 -27.55 3.21
CA ILE A 174 27.98 -28.36 3.04
C ILE A 174 27.62 -29.78 3.45
N VAL A 175 27.57 -30.69 2.48
CA VAL A 175 27.42 -32.13 2.74
C VAL A 175 28.81 -32.71 2.95
N LYS A 176 29.10 -33.21 4.15
CA LYS A 176 30.35 -33.94 4.43
C LYS A 176 30.18 -35.37 3.92
N GLY A 177 30.87 -35.73 2.84
CA GLY A 177 30.88 -37.10 2.34
C GLY A 177 31.50 -38.05 3.37
N SER A 178 30.78 -39.13 3.70
CA SER A 178 31.33 -40.27 4.44
C SER A 178 31.67 -41.36 3.45
N ILE A 179 32.89 -41.88 3.51
CA ILE A 179 33.25 -43.14 2.85
C ILE A 179 32.79 -44.28 3.76
N ASN A 180 31.93 -45.17 3.24
CA ASN A 180 31.72 -46.46 3.89
C ASN A 180 32.97 -47.29 3.61
N ALA A 181 33.74 -47.55 4.65
CA ALA A 181 34.80 -48.55 4.62
C ALA A 181 34.15 -49.91 4.86
N ASP A 182 33.88 -50.62 3.77
CA ASP A 182 33.72 -52.09 3.76
C ASP A 182 34.98 -52.72 3.15
#